data_AF-A0A7S0EIN1-F1
#
_entry.id   AF-A0A7S0EIN1-F1
#
_cell.length_a   1.000
_cell.length_b   1.000
_cell.length_c   1.000
_cell.angle_alpha   90.00
_cell.angle_beta   90.00
_cell.angle_gamma   90.00
#
_symmetry.space_group_name_H-M   'P 1'
#
loop_
_entity.id
_entity.type
_entity.pdbx_description
1 polymer ?
#
loop_
_entity_poly.entity_id
_entity_poly.type
_entity_poly.pdbx_seq_one_letter_code
_entity_poly.pdbx_strand_id
1 'polypeptide(L)'
;ESLSEVIAEIDVLVSLAHVAANAPTQYVRPLLSPAGEGDLILKDSRHPCVEVMDDVSFIPNDIELMRSSSRLQIITGPNMGGKSTYIRQAGVIVLMAQIGSFVP
;
A
#
# COMPACT_ATOMS: atom_id res chain seq x y z
N GLU A 1 -8.24 7.70 -29.66
CA GLU A 1 -8.33 6.44 -28.91
C GLU A 1 -9.29 5.50 -29.62
N SER A 2 -8.95 4.22 -29.65
CA SER A 2 -9.88 3.18 -30.05
C SER A 2 -10.91 2.94 -28.94
N LEU A 3 -12.12 2.49 -29.29
CA LEU A 3 -13.13 2.13 -28.29
C LEU A 3 -12.61 1.12 -27.26
N SER A 4 -11.74 0.19 -27.69
CA SER A 4 -11.10 -0.78 -26.81
C SER A 4 -10.20 -0.15 -25.75
N GLU A 5 -9.48 0.93 -26.08
CA GLU A 5 -8.61 1.63 -25.12
C GLU A 5 -9.45 2.31 -24.03
N VAL A 6 -10.52 3.01 -24.43
CA VAL A 6 -11.42 3.70 -23.49
C VAL A 6 -12.12 2.70 -22.56
N ILE A 7 -12.59 1.57 -23.09
CA ILE A 7 -13.22 0.52 -22.28
C ILE A 7 -12.20 -0.08 -21.30
N ALA A 8 -10.97 -0.33 -21.74
CA ALA A 8 -9.92 -0.87 -20.89
C ALA A 8 -9.55 0.08 -19.74
N GLU A 9 -9.48 1.39 -20.00
CA GLU A 9 -9.22 2.39 -18.95
C GLU A 9 -10.34 2.40 -17.91
N ILE A 10 -11.61 2.40 -18.35
CA ILE A 10 -12.77 2.33 -17.46
C ILE A 10 -12.73 1.04 -16.62
N ASP A 11 -12.44 -0.11 -17.24
CA ASP A 11 -12.36 -1.40 -16.55
C ASP A 11 -11.30 -1.39 -15.44
N VAL A 12 -10.11 -0.86 -15.74
CA VAL A 12 -9.03 -0.73 -14.75
C VAL A 12 -9.44 0.20 -13.61
N LEU A 13 -9.97 1.40 -13.91
CA LEU A 13 -10.36 2.37 -12.87
C LEU A 13 -11.48 1.84 -11.97
N VAL A 14 -12.48 1.18 -12.56
CA VAL A 14 -13.58 0.55 -11.81
C VAL A 14 -13.06 -0.62 -10.96
N SER A 15 -12.15 -1.43 -11.49
CA SER A 15 -11.54 -2.54 -10.74
C SER A 15 -10.77 -2.03 -9.51
N LEU A 16 -9.96 -0.98 -9.66
CA LEU A 16 -9.26 -0.34 -8.54
C LEU A 16 -10.24 0.20 -7.48
N ALA A 17 -11.29 0.88 -7.91
CA ALA A 17 -12.32 1.40 -7.01
C ALA A 17 -13.09 0.27 -6.29
N HIS A 18 -13.38 -0.82 -7.00
CA HIS A 18 -14.08 -1.97 -6.46
C HIS A 18 -13.28 -2.64 -5.34
N VAL A 19 -11.99 -2.90 -5.56
CA VAL A 19 -11.10 -3.46 -4.53
C VAL A 19 -11.01 -2.54 -3.32
N ALA A 20 -10.79 -1.23 -3.54
CA ALA A 20 -10.66 -0.25 -2.48
C ALA A 20 -11.91 -0.15 -1.58
N ALA A 21 -13.11 -0.24 -2.17
CA ALA A 21 -14.37 -0.11 -1.47
C ALA A 21 -14.81 -1.37 -0.71
N ASN A 22 -14.37 -2.55 -1.15
CA ASN A 22 -14.81 -3.85 -0.62
C ASN A 22 -13.73 -4.58 0.20
N ALA A 23 -12.56 -3.99 0.38
CA ALA A 23 -11.54 -4.52 1.28
C ALA A 23 -12.07 -4.62 2.73
N PRO A 24 -11.47 -5.48 3.59
CA PRO A 24 -11.88 -5.64 4.99
C PRO A 24 -11.97 -4.32 5.75
N THR A 25 -11.08 -3.38 5.42
CA THR A 25 -11.16 -1.97 5.78
C THR A 25 -10.97 -1.16 4.49
N GLN A 26 -11.82 -0.15 4.28
CA GLN A 26 -11.77 0.66 3.06
C GLN A 26 -10.39 1.29 2.87
N TYR A 27 -9.84 1.17 1.67
CA TYR A 27 -8.57 1.77 1.34
C TYR A 27 -8.69 3.29 1.27
N VAL A 28 -7.57 3.97 1.50
CA VAL A 28 -7.51 5.43 1.55
C VAL A 28 -6.76 6.01 0.37
N ARG A 29 -7.11 7.23 -0.03
CA ARG A 29 -6.42 7.94 -1.11
C ARG A 29 -5.03 8.36 -0.62
N PRO A 30 -3.93 7.91 -1.24
CA PRO A 30 -2.60 8.33 -0.83
C PRO A 30 -2.34 9.80 -1.17
N LEU A 31 -1.54 10.47 -0.34
CA LEU A 31 -0.98 11.79 -0.65
C LEU A 31 0.38 11.59 -1.30
N LEU A 32 0.52 12.05 -2.55
CA LEU A 32 1.74 11.91 -3.33
C LEU A 32 2.54 13.21 -3.31
N SER A 33 3.83 13.11 -3.02
CA SER A 33 4.80 14.18 -3.22
C SER A 33 5.48 14.07 -4.59
N PRO A 34 6.04 15.16 -5.14
CA PRO A 34 6.87 15.10 -6.32
C PRO A 34 8.04 14.12 -6.18
N ALA A 35 8.48 13.57 -7.31
CA ALA A 35 9.60 12.62 -7.32
C ALA A 35 10.87 13.25 -6.73
N GLY A 36 11.48 12.56 -5.76
CA GLY A 36 12.67 13.07 -5.05
C GLY A 36 12.36 13.93 -3.82
N GLU A 37 11.09 14.20 -3.55
CA GLU A 37 10.58 14.93 -2.39
C GLU A 37 9.69 14.02 -1.52
N GLY A 38 9.31 14.52 -0.35
CA GLY A 38 8.36 13.84 0.55
C GLY A 38 8.98 12.75 1.44
N ASP A 39 8.29 12.51 2.55
CA ASP A 39 8.58 11.42 3.48
C ASP A 39 7.62 10.25 3.19
N LEU A 40 8.04 9.02 3.50
CA LEU A 40 7.10 7.89 3.50
C LEU A 40 6.46 7.81 4.87
N ILE A 41 5.15 8.09 4.94
CA ILE A 41 4.37 8.00 6.18
C ILE A 41 3.15 7.12 5.89
N LEU A 42 3.15 5.92 6.45
CA LEU A 42 2.03 4.99 6.41
C LEU A 42 1.54 4.79 7.84
N LYS A 43 0.26 5.07 8.08
CA LYS A 43 -0.37 4.95 9.40
C LYS A 43 -1.39 3.83 9.37
N ASP A 44 -1.39 2.97 10.39
CA ASP A 44 -2.25 1.79 10.47
C ASP A 44 -2.29 0.99 9.15
N SER A 45 -1.14 0.87 8.50
CA SER A 45 -1.06 0.27 7.16
C SER A 45 -1.08 -1.25 7.23
N ARG A 46 -1.60 -1.90 6.18
CA ARG A 46 -1.77 -3.36 6.13
C ARG A 46 -1.22 -3.95 4.84
N HIS A 47 -0.80 -5.21 4.86
CA HIS A 47 -0.31 -5.85 3.65
C HIS A 47 -1.52 -6.30 2.79
N PRO A 48 -1.70 -5.76 1.56
CA PRO A 48 -2.94 -5.91 0.78
C PRO A 48 -3.31 -7.37 0.50
N CYS A 49 -2.33 -8.23 0.25
CA CYS A 49 -2.60 -9.65 0.00
C CYS A 49 -2.77 -10.50 1.26
N VAL A 50 -2.27 -10.06 2.42
CA VAL A 50 -2.30 -10.86 3.66
C VAL A 50 -3.55 -10.51 4.47
N GLU A 51 -4.01 -9.27 4.44
CA GLU A 51 -5.23 -8.87 5.18
C GLU A 51 -6.52 -9.55 4.68
N VAL A 52 -6.50 -10.04 3.43
CA VAL A 52 -7.62 -10.75 2.81
C VAL A 52 -7.49 -12.27 2.88
N MET A 53 -6.44 -12.80 3.53
CA MET A 53 -6.30 -14.25 3.71
C MET A 53 -7.29 -14.75 4.75
N ASP A 54 -7.97 -15.85 4.43
CA ASP A 54 -8.85 -16.54 5.37
C ASP A 54 -8.07 -16.94 6.64
N ASP A 55 -8.74 -16.85 7.79
CA ASP A 55 -8.20 -17.18 9.12
C ASP A 55 -6.97 -16.36 9.56
N VAL A 56 -6.67 -15.25 8.88
CA VAL A 56 -5.59 -14.32 9.25
C VAL A 56 -6.16 -13.02 9.78
N SER A 57 -5.91 -12.72 11.06
CA SER A 57 -6.12 -11.37 11.61
C SER A 57 -4.85 -10.55 11.42
N PHE A 58 -4.84 -9.62 10.47
CA PHE A 58 -3.71 -8.74 10.23
C PHE A 58 -3.67 -7.59 11.25
N ILE A 59 -2.55 -7.43 11.96
CA ILE A 59 -2.32 -6.28 12.85
C ILE A 59 -1.66 -5.16 12.03
N PRO A 60 -2.29 -3.98 11.94
CA PRO A 60 -1.73 -2.84 11.20
C PRO A 60 -0.39 -2.36 11.76
N ASN A 61 0.43 -1.74 10.90
CA ASN A 61 1.73 -1.19 11.28
C ASN A 61 1.91 0.24 10.79
N ASP A 62 2.56 1.05 11.62
CA ASP A 62 3.07 2.37 11.23
C ASP A 62 4.44 2.25 10.58
N ILE A 63 4.66 2.99 9.48
CA ILE A 63 5.93 3.04 8.76
C ILE A 63 6.28 4.49 8.45
N GLU A 64 7.41 4.96 8.99
CA GLU A 64 7.89 6.34 8.79
C GLU A 64 9.35 6.37 8.31
N LEU A 65 9.57 6.69 7.03
CA LEU A 65 10.89 7.02 6.49
C LEU A 65 10.97 8.51 6.22
N MET A 66 11.65 9.21 7.12
CA MET A 66 11.82 10.66 7.08
C MET A 66 13.14 11.02 6.43
N ARG A 67 13.13 11.89 5.42
CA ARG A 67 14.34 12.34 4.71
C ARG A 67 15.29 13.13 5.61
N SER A 68 14.82 13.82 6.65
CA SER A 68 15.71 14.60 7.52
C SER A 68 16.33 13.78 8.65
N SER A 69 15.65 12.74 9.12
CA SER A 69 15.98 12.08 10.40
C SER A 69 16.04 10.55 10.36
N SER A 70 15.35 9.88 9.43
CA SER A 70 15.17 8.42 9.43
C SER A 70 15.10 7.85 8.01
N ARG A 71 16.20 7.95 7.25
CA ARG A 71 16.29 7.41 5.88
C ARG A 71 16.54 5.90 5.82
N LEU A 72 16.99 5.31 6.92
CA LEU A 72 17.34 3.90 7.01
C LEU A 72 16.78 3.33 8.31
N GLN A 73 15.99 2.27 8.21
CA GLN A 73 15.50 1.51 9.36
C GLN A 73 16.15 0.13 9.39
N ILE A 74 16.70 -0.23 10.54
CA ILE A 74 17.21 -1.58 10.81
C ILE A 74 16.16 -2.31 11.64
N ILE A 75 15.61 -3.39 11.10
CA ILE A 75 14.53 -4.16 11.73
C ILE A 75 15.12 -5.49 12.22
N THR A 76 15.04 -5.73 13.52
CA THR A 76 15.51 -6.96 14.18
C THR A 76 14.35 -7.69 14.85
N GLY A 77 14.56 -8.96 15.23
CA GLY A 77 13.56 -9.76 15.94
C GLY A 77 13.49 -11.22 15.49
N PRO A 78 12.78 -12.07 16.24
CA PRO A 78 12.72 -13.52 16.01
C PRO A 78 12.10 -13.86 14.65
N ASN A 79 12.44 -15.04 14.11
CA ASN A 79 11.81 -15.54 12.88
C ASN A 79 10.29 -15.66 13.03
N MET A 80 9.57 -15.54 11.91
CA MET A 80 8.10 -15.50 11.85
C MET A 80 7.43 -14.31 12.59
N GLY A 81 8.17 -13.38 13.19
CA GLY A 81 7.62 -12.16 13.81
C GLY A 81 7.16 -11.07 12.82
N GLY A 82 6.73 -11.41 11.60
CA GLY A 82 6.17 -10.45 10.64
C GLY A 82 7.16 -9.48 9.96
N LYS A 83 8.46 -9.51 10.30
CA LYS A 83 9.47 -8.58 9.76
C LYS A 83 9.48 -8.49 8.22
N SER A 84 9.45 -9.64 7.52
CA SER A 84 9.42 -9.65 6.05
C SER A 84 8.11 -9.12 5.49
N THR A 85 7.00 -9.35 6.19
CA THR A 85 5.67 -8.84 5.83
C THR A 85 5.64 -7.32 5.95
N TYR A 86 6.16 -6.76 7.04
CA TYR A 86 6.31 -5.31 7.25
C TYR A 86 7.09 -4.63 6.11
N ILE A 87 8.24 -5.19 5.72
CA ILE A 87 9.07 -4.60 4.66
C ILE A 87 8.38 -4.69 3.30
N ARG A 88 7.77 -5.84 2.97
CA ARG A 88 7.05 -6.04 1.70
C ARG A 88 5.82 -5.14 1.60
N GLN A 89 5.09 -4.98 2.70
CA GLN A 89 3.95 -4.09 2.80
C GLN A 89 4.32 -2.66 2.41
N ALA A 90 5.40 -2.11 2.98
CA ALA A 90 5.87 -0.77 2.64
C ALA A 90 6.09 -0.61 1.13
N GLY A 91 6.79 -1.56 0.50
CA GLY A 91 7.09 -1.51 -0.93
C GLY A 91 5.84 -1.64 -1.81
N VAL A 92 4.94 -2.56 -1.48
CA VAL A 92 3.72 -2.79 -2.26
C VAL A 92 2.77 -1.58 -2.16
N ILE A 93 2.62 -0.98 -0.98
CA ILE A 93 1.77 0.22 -0.81
C ILE A 93 2.29 1.38 -1.64
N VAL A 94 3.61 1.63 -1.65
CA VAL A 94 4.21 2.68 -2.48
C VAL A 94 3.95 2.42 -3.96
N LEU A 95 4.13 1.18 -4.42
CA LEU A 95 3.87 0.82 -5.81
C LEU A 95 2.39 1.01 -6.18
N MET A 96 1.45 0.57 -5.33
CA MET A 96 0.02 0.76 -5.52
C MET A 96 -0.35 2.25 -5.62
N ALA A 97 0.22 3.09 -4.77
CA ALA A 97 0.01 4.52 -4.80
C ALA A 97 0.49 5.14 -6.12
N GLN A 98 1.64 4.68 -6.63
CA GLN A 98 2.20 5.13 -7.92
C GLN A 98 1.44 4.60 -9.14
N ILE A 99 0.76 3.46 -9.03
CA ILE A 99 -0.19 2.95 -10.04
C ILE A 99 -1.45 3.84 -10.12
N GLY A 100 -1.75 4.61 -9.06
CA GLY A 100 -2.96 5.43 -8.96
C GLY A 100 -4.10 4.74 -8.21
N SER A 101 -3.81 3.68 -7.45
CA SER A 101 -4.78 3.02 -6.58
C SER A 101 -4.89 3.70 -5.21
N PHE A 102 -6.03 3.53 -4.57
CA PHE A 102 -6.15 3.69 -3.11
C PHE A 102 -5.33 2.59 -2.42
N VAL A 103 -4.90 2.82 -1.18
CA VAL A 103 -3.97 1.94 -0.44
C VAL A 103 -4.49 1.54 0.94
N PRO A 104 -4.13 0.34 1.44
CA PRO A 104 -4.48 -0.13 2.78
C PRO A 104 -3.67 0.51 3.92
#